data_AF-A0A672UJM9-F1
#
_entry.id   AF-A0A672UJM9-F1
#
_cell.length_a   1.000
_cell.length_b   1.000
_cell.length_c   1.000
_cell.angle_alpha   90.00
_cell.angle_beta   90.00
_cell.angle_gamma   90.00
#
_symmetry.space_group_name_H-M   'P 1'
#
loop_
_entity.id
_entity.type
_entity.pdbx_description
1 polymer ?
#
loop_
_entity_poly.entity_id
_entity_poly.type
_entity_poly.pdbx_seq_one_letter_code
_entity_poly.pdbx_strand_id
1 'polypeptide(L)'
;MVELGEWDKALSVAPGVSMKYWRKLMQRRADQLIQEENDDVIPYCIAVGDVKKLVSFFTARGQLKEALLVAQAACEGNIQISPLSTTGGSSNSGGNNTDDYNELLHKVSKELAEWYFQDGHAVLAACCHLAVENIELAMANLIRGNELELAISVGTVLGESAAQATHYALELLARKCMTVTTCFPSLGYRDLAADLLMMIPDNKLQLAKLCAFYPGCTEEINDLHEKCNLPDVEECMRLAETIQADGDIFETIKYYLLSTEPEKALPIGIQYVKKQLCGSDWTLDSICPYLDLLSYIRTERLVLHKCNEFRNELLILCGYIGALLAIRRQYNSIVPALYEYTSQLLKRREVSVPLKIEQLSEELDAWRACTQPTDESPCTPPSELQRMVYSILVSRIQEEPLKGMIGPDCVTGSNLPSHSDVHISCLTGLRIQGPVFFLEDGKSAISLNDALMWAKVNPFSPLGTGVRLNPF
;
A
#
# COMPACT_ATOMS: atom_id res chain seq x y z
N MET A 1 -46.46 -25.15 -26.33
CA MET A 1 -45.58 -24.05 -26.77
C MET A 1 -44.27 -24.07 -25.99
N VAL A 2 -44.27 -23.89 -24.66
CA VAL A 2 -43.05 -24.00 -23.83
C VAL A 2 -42.39 -25.39 -23.92
N GLU A 3 -43.17 -26.46 -23.81
CA GLU A 3 -42.68 -27.86 -23.95
C GLU A 3 -42.23 -28.21 -25.38
N LEU A 4 -42.54 -27.35 -26.35
CA LEU A 4 -42.14 -27.51 -27.76
C LEU A 4 -40.93 -26.62 -28.12
N GLY A 5 -40.32 -25.95 -27.14
CA GLY A 5 -39.19 -25.02 -27.36
C GLY A 5 -39.58 -23.67 -28.00
N GLU A 6 -40.86 -23.42 -28.24
CA GLU A 6 -41.36 -22.17 -28.85
C GLU A 6 -41.53 -21.07 -27.80
N TRP A 7 -40.42 -20.65 -27.21
CA TRP A 7 -40.39 -19.68 -26.11
C TRP A 7 -40.95 -18.30 -26.50
N ASP A 8 -40.58 -17.78 -27.67
CA ASP A 8 -41.02 -16.44 -28.10
C ASP A 8 -42.54 -16.35 -28.29
N LYS A 9 -43.14 -17.39 -28.88
CA LYS A 9 -44.61 -17.49 -29.05
C LYS A 9 -45.32 -17.66 -27.71
N ALA A 10 -44.72 -18.42 -26.78
CA ALA A 10 -45.28 -18.59 -25.44
C ALA A 10 -45.23 -17.29 -24.63
N LEU A 11 -44.13 -16.53 -24.74
CA LEU A 11 -43.96 -15.26 -24.04
C LEU A 11 -44.81 -14.14 -24.61
N SER A 12 -45.10 -14.13 -25.92
CA SER A 12 -45.99 -13.14 -26.53
C SER A 12 -47.45 -13.27 -26.09
N VAL A 13 -47.93 -14.49 -25.78
CA VAL A 13 -49.32 -14.73 -25.36
C VAL A 13 -49.52 -14.74 -23.84
N ALA A 14 -48.45 -14.93 -23.06
CA ALA A 14 -48.51 -15.03 -21.61
C ALA A 14 -49.10 -13.80 -20.87
N PRO A 15 -48.96 -12.54 -21.33
CA PRO A 15 -49.62 -11.39 -20.71
C PRO A 15 -51.15 -11.51 -20.75
N GLY A 16 -51.72 -12.22 -21.73
CA GLY A 16 -53.15 -12.49 -21.83
C GLY A 16 -53.69 -13.41 -20.74
N VAL A 17 -52.83 -14.18 -20.06
CA VAL A 17 -53.19 -15.00 -18.89
C VAL A 17 -53.06 -14.16 -17.62
N SER A 18 -51.86 -13.61 -17.36
CA SER A 18 -51.63 -12.58 -16.34
C SER A 18 -50.18 -12.08 -16.42
N MET A 19 -49.94 -10.85 -15.95
CA MET A 19 -48.56 -10.34 -15.80
C MET A 19 -47.71 -11.14 -14.80
N LYS A 20 -48.33 -11.77 -13.80
CA LYS A 20 -47.64 -12.66 -12.86
C LYS A 20 -47.15 -13.93 -13.55
N TYR A 21 -47.97 -14.51 -14.42
CA TYR A 21 -47.61 -15.69 -15.19
C TYR A 21 -46.52 -15.38 -16.23
N TRP A 22 -46.66 -14.26 -16.96
CA TRP A 22 -45.63 -13.77 -17.87
C TRP A 22 -44.27 -13.62 -17.18
N ARG A 23 -44.23 -12.99 -15.99
CA ARG A 23 -43.00 -12.82 -15.21
C ARG A 23 -42.35 -14.16 -14.85
N LYS A 24 -43.14 -15.11 -14.35
CA LYS A 24 -42.63 -16.45 -14.00
C LYS A 24 -42.07 -17.18 -15.23
N LEU A 25 -42.71 -17.00 -16.39
CA LEU A 25 -42.26 -17.61 -17.63
C LEU A 25 -40.98 -16.96 -18.18
N MET A 26 -40.88 -15.62 -18.11
CA MET A 26 -39.67 -14.87 -18.43
C MET A 26 -38.49 -15.27 -17.54
N GLN A 27 -38.71 -15.39 -16.23
CA GLN A 27 -37.70 -15.86 -15.28
C GLN A 27 -37.22 -17.27 -15.61
N ARG A 28 -38.14 -18.19 -15.91
CA ARG A 28 -37.78 -19.56 -16.29
C ARG A 28 -36.96 -19.61 -17.59
N ARG A 29 -37.29 -18.77 -18.57
CA ARG A 29 -36.52 -18.67 -19.82
C ARG A 29 -35.14 -18.06 -19.56
N ALA A 30 -35.06 -17.01 -18.74
CA ALA A 30 -33.78 -16.42 -18.34
C ALA A 30 -32.89 -17.44 -17.61
N ASP A 31 -33.43 -18.19 -16.65
CA ASP A 31 -32.68 -19.22 -15.91
C ASP A 31 -32.14 -20.32 -16.85
N GLN A 32 -32.89 -20.70 -17.89
CA GLN A 32 -32.41 -21.62 -18.91
C GLN A 32 -31.27 -21.01 -19.75
N LEU A 33 -31.41 -19.76 -20.19
CA LEU A 33 -30.39 -19.08 -20.99
C LEU A 33 -29.09 -18.82 -20.22
N ILE A 34 -29.18 -18.61 -18.90
CA ILE A 34 -27.99 -18.52 -18.02
C ILE A 34 -27.23 -19.85 -18.01
N GLN A 35 -27.92 -20.97 -17.93
CA GLN A 35 -27.30 -22.31 -17.98
C GLN A 35 -26.67 -22.61 -19.35
N GLU A 36 -27.23 -22.04 -20.41
CA GLU A 36 -26.72 -22.15 -21.78
C GLU A 36 -25.61 -21.12 -22.08
N GLU A 37 -25.24 -20.27 -21.12
CA GLU A 37 -24.28 -19.16 -21.27
C GLU A 37 -24.58 -18.23 -22.47
N ASN A 38 -25.87 -18.05 -22.79
CA ASN A 38 -26.32 -17.32 -23.96
C ASN A 38 -26.65 -15.84 -23.64
N ASP A 39 -26.10 -14.93 -24.45
CA ASP A 39 -26.34 -13.47 -24.38
C ASP A 39 -27.82 -13.08 -24.57
N ASP A 40 -28.62 -13.96 -25.18
CA ASP A 40 -30.07 -13.77 -25.30
C ASP A 40 -30.76 -13.60 -23.95
N VAL A 41 -30.13 -13.94 -22.82
CA VAL A 41 -30.65 -13.69 -21.47
C VAL A 41 -30.88 -12.20 -21.17
N ILE A 42 -30.08 -11.30 -21.77
CA ILE A 42 -29.99 -9.88 -21.39
C ILE A 42 -31.37 -9.19 -21.47
N PRO A 43 -32.11 -9.24 -22.59
CA PRO A 43 -33.43 -8.61 -22.69
C PRO A 43 -34.44 -9.19 -21.70
N TYR A 44 -34.37 -10.50 -21.40
CA TYR A 44 -35.30 -11.13 -20.45
C TYR A 44 -35.05 -10.67 -19.02
N CYS A 45 -33.78 -10.57 -18.59
CA CYS A 45 -33.42 -10.07 -17.27
C CYS A 45 -33.74 -8.59 -17.09
N ILE A 46 -33.46 -7.75 -18.10
CA ILE A 46 -33.81 -6.32 -18.08
C ILE A 46 -35.33 -6.13 -17.98
N ALA A 47 -36.11 -6.88 -18.78
CA ALA A 47 -37.57 -6.78 -18.78
C ALA A 47 -38.22 -7.24 -17.45
N VAL A 48 -37.59 -8.18 -16.75
CA VAL A 48 -38.02 -8.63 -15.42
C VAL A 48 -37.47 -7.74 -14.29
N GLY A 49 -36.48 -6.89 -14.58
CA GLY A 49 -35.77 -6.08 -13.60
C GLY A 49 -34.87 -6.88 -12.66
N ASP A 50 -34.40 -8.05 -13.08
CA ASP A 50 -33.55 -8.93 -12.26
C ASP A 50 -32.06 -8.56 -12.43
N VAL A 51 -31.72 -7.39 -11.90
CA VAL A 51 -30.38 -6.77 -12.00
C VAL A 51 -29.30 -7.67 -11.39
N LYS A 52 -29.56 -8.25 -10.23
CA LYS A 52 -28.59 -9.10 -9.51
C LYS A 52 -28.19 -10.32 -10.33
N LYS A 53 -29.15 -11.01 -10.95
CA LYS A 53 -28.84 -12.14 -11.83
C LYS A 53 -28.02 -11.71 -13.03
N LEU A 54 -28.37 -10.59 -13.66
CA LEU A 54 -27.66 -10.10 -14.83
C LEU A 54 -26.22 -9.68 -14.50
N VAL A 55 -26.00 -9.00 -13.38
CA VAL A 55 -24.65 -8.69 -12.88
C VAL A 55 -23.88 -9.96 -12.60
N SER A 56 -24.47 -10.94 -11.91
CA SER A 56 -23.79 -12.22 -11.63
C SER A 56 -23.43 -12.99 -12.91
N PHE A 57 -24.27 -12.92 -13.94
CA PHE A 57 -24.04 -13.54 -15.24
C PHE A 57 -22.82 -12.94 -15.94
N PHE A 58 -22.70 -11.61 -15.96
CA PHE A 58 -21.56 -10.92 -16.55
C PHE A 58 -20.28 -11.10 -15.74
N THR A 59 -20.34 -10.98 -14.41
CA THR A 59 -19.19 -11.21 -13.53
C THR A 59 -18.64 -12.63 -13.67
N ALA A 60 -19.50 -13.65 -13.74
CA ALA A 60 -19.07 -15.04 -13.92
C ALA A 60 -18.31 -15.29 -15.23
N ARG A 61 -18.53 -14.46 -16.26
CA ARG A 61 -17.87 -14.53 -17.56
C ARG A 61 -16.66 -13.60 -17.69
N GLY A 62 -16.27 -12.91 -16.61
CA GLY A 62 -15.20 -11.91 -16.63
C GLY A 62 -15.57 -10.62 -17.37
N GLN A 63 -16.86 -10.42 -17.72
CA GLN A 63 -17.38 -9.24 -18.40
C GLN A 63 -17.72 -8.14 -17.38
N LEU A 64 -16.70 -7.70 -16.64
CA LEU A 64 -16.86 -6.78 -15.50
C LEU A 64 -17.32 -5.38 -15.93
N LYS A 65 -17.01 -4.94 -17.16
CA LYS A 65 -17.47 -3.64 -17.68
C LYS A 65 -18.98 -3.64 -17.92
N GLU A 66 -19.49 -4.73 -18.49
CA GLU A 66 -20.90 -4.96 -18.77
C GLU A 66 -21.67 -5.09 -17.45
N ALA A 67 -21.12 -5.81 -16.48
CA ALA A 67 -21.65 -5.87 -15.12
C ALA A 67 -21.77 -4.49 -14.47
N LEU A 68 -20.74 -3.64 -14.61
CA LEU A 68 -20.72 -2.27 -14.07
C LEU A 68 -21.80 -1.41 -14.72
N LEU A 69 -21.93 -1.46 -16.05
CA LEU A 69 -22.94 -0.71 -16.79
C LEU A 69 -24.36 -1.09 -16.35
N VAL A 70 -24.63 -2.38 -16.14
CA VAL A 70 -25.93 -2.85 -15.65
C VAL A 70 -26.21 -2.34 -14.24
N ALA A 71 -25.23 -2.42 -13.34
CA ALA A 71 -25.37 -1.93 -11.97
C ALA A 71 -25.62 -0.41 -11.94
N GLN A 72 -24.87 0.37 -12.73
CA GLN A 72 -25.05 1.81 -12.83
C GLN A 72 -26.42 2.17 -13.42
N ALA A 73 -26.83 1.50 -14.50
CA ALA A 73 -28.15 1.71 -15.10
C ALA A 73 -29.30 1.40 -14.12
N ALA A 74 -29.11 0.42 -13.22
CA ALA A 74 -30.07 0.14 -12.16
C ALA A 74 -30.11 1.26 -11.10
N CYS A 75 -28.95 1.78 -10.66
CA CYS A 75 -28.87 2.91 -9.72
C CYS A 75 -29.52 4.19 -10.29
N GLU A 76 -29.35 4.46 -11.59
CA GLU A 76 -29.98 5.59 -12.29
C GLU A 76 -31.49 5.39 -12.52
N GLY A 77 -32.03 4.22 -12.21
CA GLY A 77 -33.45 3.89 -12.41
C GLY A 77 -33.82 3.52 -13.85
N ASN A 78 -32.84 3.26 -14.71
CA ASN A 78 -33.07 2.86 -16.11
C ASN A 78 -33.53 1.41 -16.25
N ILE A 79 -33.28 0.57 -15.23
CA ILE A 79 -33.74 -0.82 -15.17
C ILE A 79 -34.81 -0.94 -14.07
N GLN A 80 -36.03 -0.52 -14.38
CA GLN A 80 -37.17 -0.65 -13.46
C GLN A 80 -38.25 -1.58 -14.01
N ILE A 81 -38.82 -2.36 -13.10
CA ILE A 81 -40.10 -3.03 -13.33
C ILE A 81 -41.16 -1.93 -13.29
N SER A 82 -41.88 -1.66 -14.39
CA SER A 82 -43.05 -0.78 -14.33
C SER A 82 -43.98 -1.26 -13.21
N PRO A 83 -44.28 -0.43 -12.19
CA PRO A 83 -45.24 -0.80 -11.18
C PRO A 83 -46.59 -0.95 -11.90
N LEU A 84 -47.22 -2.13 -11.76
CA LEU A 84 -48.62 -2.25 -12.09
C LEU A 84 -49.34 -1.20 -11.24
N SER A 85 -50.08 -0.30 -11.89
CA SER A 85 -50.95 0.67 -11.25
C SER A 85 -51.93 -0.03 -10.30
N THR A 86 -51.55 -0.17 -9.02
CA THR A 86 -52.52 -0.33 -7.94
C THR A 86 -52.89 1.07 -7.49
N THR A 87 -54.05 1.52 -7.97
CA THR A 87 -54.76 2.67 -7.43
C THR A 87 -55.01 2.41 -5.93
N GLY A 88 -54.25 3.08 -5.07
CA GLY A 88 -54.38 2.97 -3.62
C GLY A 88 -53.10 3.39 -2.92
N GLY A 89 -53.10 4.61 -2.36
CA GLY A 89 -51.91 5.26 -1.82
C GLY A 89 -51.20 4.51 -0.71
N SER A 90 -49.87 4.50 -0.79
CA SER A 90 -48.94 4.77 0.32
C SER A 90 -47.53 4.76 -0.28
N SER A 91 -47.02 5.95 -0.54
CA SER A 91 -45.62 6.20 -0.85
C SER A 91 -44.77 5.86 0.37
N ASN A 92 -44.19 4.66 0.42
CA ASN A 92 -43.07 4.28 1.30
C ASN A 92 -42.47 2.89 0.95
N SER A 93 -42.01 2.70 -0.29
CA SER A 93 -41.27 1.49 -0.73
C SER A 93 -40.00 1.79 -1.55
N GLY A 94 -39.56 3.06 -1.60
CA GLY A 94 -38.44 3.50 -2.45
C GLY A 94 -37.04 3.38 -1.82
N GLY A 95 -36.93 3.03 -0.53
CA GLY A 95 -35.62 2.99 0.16
C GLY A 95 -34.82 1.72 -0.09
N ASN A 96 -35.45 0.54 -0.07
CA ASN A 96 -34.71 -0.72 0.05
C ASN A 96 -34.02 -1.22 -1.24
N ASN A 97 -34.47 -0.82 -2.43
CA ASN A 97 -33.87 -1.32 -3.69
C ASN A 97 -32.67 -0.46 -4.14
N THR A 98 -32.69 0.84 -3.87
CA THR A 98 -31.63 1.76 -4.30
C THR A 98 -30.33 1.50 -3.54
N ASP A 99 -30.42 1.28 -2.23
CA ASP A 99 -29.26 0.96 -1.39
C ASP A 99 -28.64 -0.39 -1.80
N ASP A 100 -29.47 -1.37 -2.19
CA ASP A 100 -29.05 -2.69 -2.65
C ASP A 100 -28.34 -2.63 -4.03
N TYR A 101 -28.77 -1.74 -4.92
CA TYR A 101 -28.07 -1.51 -6.20
C TYR A 101 -26.77 -0.72 -6.02
N ASN A 102 -26.72 0.23 -5.08
CA ASN A 102 -25.48 0.94 -4.75
C ASN A 102 -24.43 -0.03 -4.18
N GLU A 103 -24.82 -0.92 -3.26
CA GLU A 103 -23.92 -1.95 -2.74
C GLU A 103 -23.39 -2.87 -3.86
N LEU A 104 -24.26 -3.25 -4.79
CA LEU A 104 -23.89 -4.04 -5.97
C LEU A 104 -22.91 -3.28 -6.89
N LEU A 105 -23.16 -1.98 -7.13
CA LEU A 105 -22.29 -1.12 -7.93
C LEU A 105 -20.90 -0.99 -7.31
N HIS A 106 -20.83 -0.76 -5.98
CA HIS A 106 -19.57 -0.72 -5.25
C HIS A 106 -18.81 -2.05 -5.35
N LYS A 107 -19.51 -3.19 -5.25
CA LYS A 107 -18.90 -4.51 -5.36
C LYS A 107 -18.29 -4.74 -6.75
N VAL A 108 -19.05 -4.52 -7.81
CA VAL A 108 -18.56 -4.71 -9.20
C VAL A 108 -17.44 -3.74 -9.52
N SER A 109 -17.55 -2.47 -9.08
CA SER A 109 -16.48 -1.49 -9.27
C SER A 109 -15.19 -1.90 -8.56
N LYS A 110 -15.29 -2.46 -7.36
CA LYS A 110 -14.15 -3.01 -6.62
C LYS A 110 -13.49 -4.17 -7.35
N GLU A 111 -14.27 -5.15 -7.81
CA GLU A 111 -13.74 -6.30 -8.57
C GLU A 111 -13.05 -5.86 -9.87
N LEU A 112 -13.63 -4.90 -10.59
CA LEU A 112 -13.03 -4.32 -11.79
C LEU A 112 -11.75 -3.54 -11.49
N ALA A 113 -11.73 -2.77 -10.39
CA ALA A 113 -10.55 -2.03 -9.96
C ALA A 113 -9.41 -2.98 -9.58
N GLU A 114 -9.69 -4.05 -8.85
CA GLU A 114 -8.71 -5.07 -8.49
C GLU A 114 -8.13 -5.75 -9.73
N TRP A 115 -8.97 -6.07 -10.73
CA TRP A 115 -8.52 -6.61 -12.01
C TRP A 115 -7.57 -5.66 -12.75
N TYR A 116 -7.95 -4.38 -12.89
CA TYR A 116 -7.06 -3.39 -13.51
C TYR A 116 -5.76 -3.20 -12.74
N PHE A 117 -5.81 -3.17 -11.41
CA PHE A 117 -4.63 -2.97 -10.59
C PHE A 117 -3.66 -4.14 -10.71
N GLN A 118 -4.15 -5.38 -10.69
CA GLN A 118 -3.36 -6.58 -10.91
C GLN A 118 -2.72 -6.62 -12.31
N ASP A 119 -3.37 -6.02 -13.31
CA ASP A 119 -2.82 -5.89 -14.66
C ASP A 119 -1.75 -4.77 -14.79
N GLY A 120 -1.49 -4.02 -13.73
CA GLY A 120 -0.57 -2.87 -13.73
C GLY A 120 -1.21 -1.59 -14.27
N HIS A 121 -2.54 -1.49 -14.26
CA HIS A 121 -3.29 -0.30 -14.67
C HIS A 121 -3.84 0.49 -13.47
N ALA A 122 -2.92 1.00 -12.64
CA ALA A 122 -3.25 1.71 -11.40
C ALA A 122 -4.21 2.91 -11.60
N VAL A 123 -4.04 3.66 -12.69
CA VAL A 123 -4.90 4.81 -13.01
C VAL A 123 -6.34 4.37 -13.29
N LEU A 124 -6.54 3.31 -14.09
CA LEU A 124 -7.89 2.79 -14.37
C LEU A 124 -8.54 2.23 -13.11
N ALA A 125 -7.77 1.54 -12.27
CA ALA A 125 -8.24 1.07 -10.97
C ALA A 125 -8.69 2.23 -10.07
N ALA A 126 -7.93 3.33 -10.04
CA ALA A 126 -8.31 4.52 -9.31
C ALA A 126 -9.58 5.17 -9.88
N CYS A 127 -9.73 5.24 -11.21
CA CYS A 127 -10.95 5.73 -11.85
C CYS A 127 -12.21 4.93 -11.46
N CYS A 128 -12.12 3.61 -11.36
CA CYS A 128 -13.23 2.77 -10.90
C CYS A 128 -13.68 3.18 -9.48
N HIS A 129 -12.74 3.40 -8.56
CA HIS A 129 -13.05 3.84 -7.20
C HIS A 129 -13.59 5.28 -7.15
N LEU A 130 -13.03 6.21 -7.93
CA LEU A 130 -13.55 7.57 -8.01
C LEU A 130 -14.98 7.62 -8.57
N ALA A 131 -15.31 6.76 -9.53
CA ALA A 131 -16.66 6.68 -10.12
C ALA A 131 -17.74 6.31 -9.09
N VAL A 132 -17.36 5.65 -8.00
CA VAL A 132 -18.25 5.30 -6.87
C VAL A 132 -17.89 6.08 -5.60
N GLU A 133 -17.26 7.25 -5.75
CA GLU A 133 -16.90 8.16 -4.64
C GLU A 133 -16.00 7.55 -3.55
N ASN A 134 -15.30 6.44 -3.85
CA ASN A 134 -14.35 5.83 -2.93
C ASN A 134 -12.96 6.48 -3.06
N ILE A 135 -12.82 7.66 -2.46
CA ILE A 135 -11.60 8.47 -2.51
C ILE A 135 -10.41 7.74 -1.86
N GLU A 136 -10.63 7.06 -0.74
CA GLU A 136 -9.56 6.36 0.01
C GLU A 136 -8.86 5.32 -0.87
N LEU A 137 -9.60 4.41 -1.52
CA LEU A 137 -9.03 3.37 -2.37
C LEU A 137 -8.51 3.92 -3.70
N ALA A 138 -9.13 4.98 -4.24
CA ALA A 138 -8.64 5.62 -5.45
C ALA A 138 -7.23 6.20 -5.24
N MET A 139 -7.04 6.98 -4.18
CA MET A 139 -5.75 7.53 -3.81
C MET A 139 -4.74 6.42 -3.50
N ALA A 140 -5.19 5.34 -2.85
CA ALA A 140 -4.34 4.20 -2.55
C ALA A 140 -3.81 3.50 -3.80
N ASN A 141 -4.65 3.28 -4.81
CA ASN A 141 -4.22 2.65 -6.06
C ASN A 141 -3.21 3.52 -6.82
N LEU A 142 -3.39 4.85 -6.84
CA LEU A 142 -2.40 5.74 -7.47
C LEU A 142 -1.04 5.68 -6.76
N ILE A 143 -1.03 5.72 -5.42
CA ILE A 143 0.20 5.68 -4.62
C ILE A 143 0.89 4.30 -4.71
N ARG A 144 0.13 3.20 -4.70
CA ARG A 144 0.65 1.83 -4.88
C ARG A 144 1.08 1.54 -6.31
N GLY A 145 0.58 2.31 -7.28
CA GLY A 145 1.04 2.32 -8.67
C GLY A 145 2.26 3.19 -8.95
N ASN A 146 2.80 3.88 -7.93
CA ASN A 146 3.85 4.89 -8.06
C ASN A 146 3.50 6.07 -8.99
N GLU A 147 2.21 6.39 -9.16
CA GLU A 147 1.74 7.56 -9.92
C GLU A 147 1.63 8.79 -8.98
N LEU A 148 2.76 9.17 -8.36
CA LEU A 148 2.79 10.14 -7.24
C LEU A 148 2.36 11.54 -7.66
N GLU A 149 2.82 12.02 -8.81
CA GLU A 149 2.50 13.35 -9.35
C GLU A 149 0.99 13.46 -9.66
N LEU A 150 0.40 12.38 -10.19
CA LEU A 150 -1.03 12.29 -10.45
C LEU A 150 -1.83 12.19 -9.14
N ALA A 151 -1.37 11.38 -8.18
CA ALA A 151 -1.99 11.29 -6.86
C ALA A 151 -2.06 12.65 -6.16
N ILE A 152 -0.98 13.44 -6.20
CA ILE A 152 -0.96 14.79 -5.63
C ILE A 152 -1.93 15.72 -6.35
N SER A 153 -1.96 15.66 -7.68
CA SER A 153 -2.84 16.50 -8.49
C SER A 153 -4.32 16.21 -8.20
N VAL A 154 -4.70 14.93 -8.16
CA VAL A 154 -6.06 14.48 -7.83
C VAL A 154 -6.40 14.82 -6.38
N GLY A 155 -5.49 14.53 -5.45
CA GLY A 155 -5.66 14.80 -4.02
C GLY A 155 -5.87 16.29 -3.71
N THR A 156 -5.16 17.17 -4.42
CA THR A 156 -5.33 18.62 -4.30
C THR A 156 -6.73 19.07 -4.72
N VAL A 157 -7.29 18.46 -5.77
CA VAL A 157 -8.66 18.76 -6.24
C VAL A 157 -9.72 18.19 -5.28
N LEU A 158 -9.48 17.00 -4.71
CA LEU A 158 -10.39 16.35 -3.76
C LEU A 158 -10.35 16.97 -2.36
N GLY A 159 -9.32 17.75 -2.05
CA GLY A 159 -9.22 18.53 -0.81
C GLY A 159 -9.11 17.68 0.44
N GLU A 160 -9.82 18.06 1.51
CA GLU A 160 -9.71 17.45 2.84
C GLU A 160 -9.97 15.94 2.85
N SER A 161 -10.88 15.45 2.00
CA SER A 161 -11.21 14.03 1.89
C SER A 161 -10.03 13.16 1.45
N ALA A 162 -9.05 13.74 0.76
CA ALA A 162 -7.84 13.05 0.30
C ALA A 162 -6.56 13.54 1.00
N ALA A 163 -6.65 14.41 2.00
CA ALA A 163 -5.50 15.13 2.55
C ALA A 163 -4.40 14.19 3.08
N GLN A 164 -4.77 13.19 3.90
CA GLN A 164 -3.79 12.28 4.50
C GLN A 164 -3.01 11.48 3.45
N ALA A 165 -3.70 10.99 2.41
CA ALA A 165 -3.06 10.28 1.30
C ALA A 165 -2.21 11.23 0.43
N THR A 166 -2.67 12.46 0.24
CA THR A 166 -1.92 13.51 -0.50
C THR A 166 -0.63 13.87 0.21
N HIS A 167 -0.65 14.03 1.54
CA HIS A 167 0.55 14.29 2.34
C HIS A 167 1.54 13.13 2.22
N TYR A 168 1.07 11.88 2.27
CA TYR A 168 1.92 10.72 2.09
C TYR A 168 2.55 10.67 0.68
N ALA A 169 1.78 10.98 -0.37
CA ALA A 169 2.30 11.07 -1.74
C ALA A 169 3.35 12.18 -1.89
N LEU A 170 3.15 13.34 -1.25
CA LEU A 170 4.12 14.44 -1.20
C LEU A 170 5.43 14.00 -0.53
N GLU A 171 5.36 13.26 0.58
CA GLU A 171 6.56 12.72 1.23
C GLU A 171 7.34 11.77 0.33
N LEU A 172 6.65 10.89 -0.41
CA LEU A 172 7.30 9.96 -1.35
C LEU A 172 7.92 10.71 -2.54
N LEU A 173 7.22 11.71 -3.09
CA LEU A 173 7.72 12.52 -4.20
C LEU A 173 8.92 13.37 -3.77
N ALA A 174 8.90 13.93 -2.55
CA ALA A 174 10.04 14.64 -1.99
C ALA A 174 11.26 13.73 -1.86
N ARG A 175 11.08 12.46 -1.43
CA ARG A 175 12.17 11.47 -1.40
C ARG A 175 12.74 11.23 -2.80
N LYS A 176 11.91 11.06 -3.82
CA LYS A 176 12.35 10.94 -5.23
C LYS A 176 13.25 12.11 -5.63
N CYS A 177 12.85 13.36 -5.32
CA CYS A 177 13.64 14.55 -5.59
C CYS A 177 15.00 14.52 -4.86
N MET A 178 15.06 14.04 -3.60
CA MET A 178 16.30 13.96 -2.82
C MET A 178 17.37 13.10 -3.51
N THR A 179 16.99 11.97 -4.10
CA THR A 179 17.96 11.06 -4.76
C THR A 179 18.47 11.58 -6.10
N VAL A 180 17.64 12.32 -6.86
CA VAL A 180 18.10 12.98 -8.08
C VAL A 180 19.25 13.95 -7.75
N THR A 181 19.20 14.64 -6.61
CA THR A 181 20.28 15.52 -6.13
C THR A 181 21.61 14.79 -5.88
N THR A 182 21.59 13.51 -5.47
CA THR A 182 22.82 12.72 -5.25
C THR A 182 23.45 12.19 -6.54
N CYS A 183 22.64 11.92 -7.57
CA CYS A 183 23.11 11.41 -8.87
C CYS A 183 23.39 12.55 -9.88
N PHE A 184 22.61 13.63 -9.81
CA PHE A 184 22.68 14.82 -10.64
C PHE A 184 22.51 16.06 -9.73
N PRO A 185 23.61 16.60 -9.17
CA PRO A 185 23.55 17.72 -8.24
C PRO A 185 23.14 18.99 -8.99
N SER A 186 21.82 19.20 -9.10
CA SER A 186 21.22 20.45 -9.51
C SER A 186 20.50 21.04 -8.31
N LEU A 187 20.83 22.29 -7.98
CA LEU A 187 20.24 23.05 -6.85
C LEU A 187 18.70 23.04 -6.90
N GLY A 188 18.11 22.97 -8.10
CA GLY A 188 16.66 22.99 -8.30
C GLY A 188 15.91 21.79 -7.70
N TYR A 189 16.54 20.61 -7.58
CA TYR A 189 15.84 19.42 -7.04
C TYR A 189 15.75 19.43 -5.51
N ARG A 190 16.76 19.98 -4.83
CA ARG A 190 16.73 20.22 -3.38
C ARG A 190 15.58 21.16 -3.01
N ASP A 191 15.51 22.28 -3.72
CA ASP A 191 14.53 23.31 -3.46
C ASP A 191 13.11 22.82 -3.72
N LEU A 192 12.92 22.03 -4.78
CA LEU A 192 11.65 21.38 -5.10
C LEU A 192 11.20 20.40 -3.99
N ALA A 193 12.12 19.60 -3.42
CA ALA A 193 11.78 18.70 -2.32
C ALA A 193 11.27 19.46 -1.10
N ALA A 194 11.91 20.58 -0.75
CA ALA A 194 11.46 21.45 0.33
C ALA A 194 10.08 22.07 0.02
N ASP A 195 9.89 22.59 -1.20
CA ASP A 195 8.64 23.22 -1.62
C ASP A 195 7.46 22.23 -1.57
N LEU A 196 7.68 20.97 -2.00
CA LEU A 196 6.68 19.90 -1.90
C LEU A 196 6.30 19.61 -0.44
N LEU A 197 7.28 19.52 0.47
CA LEU A 197 7.01 19.28 1.89
C LEU A 197 6.34 20.46 2.59
N MET A 198 6.59 21.70 2.13
CA MET A 198 5.90 22.88 2.66
C MET A 198 4.40 22.89 2.34
N MET A 199 3.94 22.13 1.34
CA MET A 199 2.51 21.95 1.05
C MET A 199 1.79 21.11 2.13
N ILE A 200 2.53 20.37 2.97
CA ILE A 200 1.97 19.55 4.04
C ILE A 200 1.75 20.43 5.30
N PRO A 201 0.59 20.35 5.98
CA PRO A 201 0.39 20.98 7.29
C PRO A 201 1.22 20.27 8.36
N ASP A 202 1.78 21.03 9.31
CA ASP A 202 2.70 20.52 10.35
C ASP A 202 3.93 19.76 9.78
N ASN A 203 4.60 20.40 8.82
CA ASN A 203 5.73 19.84 8.07
C ASN A 203 7.09 19.88 8.80
N LYS A 204 7.15 20.32 10.07
CA LYS A 204 8.42 20.57 10.77
C LYS A 204 9.30 19.32 10.82
N LEU A 205 8.70 18.15 11.05
CA LEU A 205 9.44 16.89 11.14
C LEU A 205 9.95 16.44 9.76
N GLN A 206 9.13 16.60 8.71
CA GLN A 206 9.45 16.22 7.35
C GLN A 206 10.59 17.10 6.80
N LEU A 207 10.52 18.41 7.05
CA LEU A 207 11.59 19.34 6.69
C LEU A 207 12.89 19.06 7.46
N ALA A 208 12.80 18.71 8.75
CA ALA A 208 13.96 18.29 9.53
C ALA A 208 14.59 17.00 8.95
N LYS A 209 13.79 16.02 8.54
CA LYS A 209 14.28 14.79 7.88
C LYS A 209 14.98 15.11 6.55
N LEU A 210 14.42 16.01 5.74
CA LEU A 210 15.04 16.46 4.49
C LEU A 210 16.41 17.08 4.75
N CYS A 211 16.50 18.03 5.70
CA CYS A 211 17.74 18.73 6.04
C CYS A 211 18.78 17.81 6.66
N ALA A 212 18.36 16.88 7.53
CA ALA A 212 19.23 15.92 8.18
C ALA A 212 19.95 15.00 7.17
N PHE A 213 19.26 14.62 6.08
CA PHE A 213 19.81 13.70 5.09
C PHE A 213 20.60 14.39 3.97
N TYR A 214 20.45 15.70 3.78
CA TYR A 214 21.09 16.43 2.68
C TYR A 214 22.64 16.33 2.79
N PRO A 215 23.33 15.78 1.77
CA PRO A 215 24.78 15.73 1.73
C PRO A 215 25.32 17.03 1.13
N GLY A 216 25.69 17.99 1.98
CA GLY A 216 26.23 19.29 1.55
C GLY A 216 27.26 19.85 2.52
N CYS A 217 27.89 20.96 2.14
CA CYS A 217 28.74 21.71 3.08
C CYS A 217 27.89 22.45 4.11
N THR A 218 28.50 22.90 5.22
CA THR A 218 27.77 23.61 6.30
C THR A 218 27.03 24.84 5.79
N GLU A 219 27.58 25.56 4.81
CA GLU A 219 26.94 26.74 4.21
C GLU A 219 25.67 26.36 3.42
N GLU A 220 25.73 25.31 2.59
CA GLU A 220 24.58 24.81 1.84
C GLU A 220 23.49 24.21 2.75
N ILE A 221 23.91 23.58 3.85
CA ILE A 221 23.00 23.05 4.87
C ILE A 221 22.30 24.20 5.60
N ASN A 222 23.04 25.24 6.01
CA ASN A 222 22.46 26.41 6.67
C ASN A 222 21.51 27.19 5.76
N ASP A 223 21.83 27.33 4.46
CA ASP A 223 20.92 27.89 3.45
C ASP A 223 19.61 27.09 3.37
N LEU A 224 19.69 25.75 3.38
CA LEU A 224 18.50 24.90 3.41
C LEU A 224 17.74 25.00 4.73
N HIS A 225 18.43 25.12 5.87
CA HIS A 225 17.81 25.34 7.18
C HIS A 225 17.05 26.66 7.21
N GLU A 226 17.63 27.74 6.69
CA GLU A 226 16.98 29.04 6.58
C GLU A 226 15.69 28.94 5.74
N LYS A 227 15.75 28.29 4.57
CA LYS A 227 14.55 28.04 3.76
C LYS A 227 13.49 27.25 4.53
N CYS A 228 13.89 26.24 5.30
CA CYS A 228 12.99 25.39 6.08
C CYS A 228 12.55 26.00 7.42
N ASN A 229 12.97 27.23 7.76
CA ASN A 229 12.76 27.85 9.07
C ASN A 229 13.30 26.99 10.24
N LEU A 230 14.47 26.37 10.06
CA LEU A 230 15.18 25.60 11.07
C LEU A 230 16.39 26.39 11.60
N PRO A 231 16.83 26.15 12.86
CA PRO A 231 18.04 26.76 13.40
C PRO A 231 19.29 26.37 12.62
N ASP A 232 20.34 27.18 12.68
CA ASP A 232 21.63 26.83 12.08
C ASP A 232 22.25 25.56 12.71
N VAL A 233 23.25 25.00 12.04
CA VAL A 233 23.87 23.73 12.43
C VAL A 233 24.48 23.80 13.85
N GLU A 234 25.07 24.93 14.21
CA GLU A 234 25.69 25.19 15.52
C GLU A 234 24.66 25.36 16.65
N GLU A 235 23.57 26.05 16.38
CA GLU A 235 22.44 26.22 17.29
C GLU A 235 21.72 24.90 17.52
N CYS A 236 21.51 24.12 16.45
CA CYS A 236 21.00 22.75 16.55
C CYS A 236 21.85 21.90 17.52
N MET A 237 23.17 22.03 17.48
CA MET A 237 24.06 21.32 18.41
C MET A 237 23.80 21.72 19.87
N ARG A 238 23.73 23.02 20.16
CA ARG A 238 23.47 23.52 21.54
C ARG A 238 22.07 23.13 22.04
N LEU A 239 21.07 23.17 21.15
CA LEU A 239 19.71 22.75 21.46
C LEU A 239 19.67 21.26 21.79
N ALA A 240 20.35 20.42 21.02
CA ALA A 240 20.44 18.98 21.27
C ALA A 240 21.06 18.69 22.66
N GLU A 241 22.15 19.36 23.01
CA GLU A 241 22.81 19.19 24.33
C GLU A 241 21.91 19.63 25.49
N THR A 242 21.17 20.72 25.31
CA THR A 242 20.24 21.26 26.33
C THR A 242 19.05 20.31 26.54
N ILE A 243 18.40 19.90 25.44
CA ILE A 243 17.23 19.02 25.47
C ILE A 243 17.60 17.62 25.96
N GLN A 244 18.82 17.17 25.68
CA GLN A 244 19.33 15.91 26.22
C GLN A 244 19.37 15.93 27.76
N ALA A 245 19.69 17.09 28.36
CA ALA A 245 19.65 17.25 29.81
C ALA A 245 18.21 17.24 30.36
N ASP A 246 17.25 17.73 29.57
CA ASP A 246 15.82 17.76 29.93
C ASP A 246 15.12 16.39 29.75
N GLY A 247 15.71 15.49 28.95
CA GLY A 247 15.29 14.10 28.81
C GLY A 247 14.32 13.79 27.66
N ASP A 248 14.05 14.73 26.75
CA ASP A 248 13.28 14.47 25.54
C ASP A 248 14.16 13.83 24.46
N ILE A 249 14.06 12.50 24.33
CA ILE A 249 14.90 11.70 23.45
C ILE A 249 14.59 11.98 21.97
N PHE A 250 13.33 12.19 21.61
CA PHE A 250 12.94 12.34 20.21
C PHE A 250 13.46 13.66 19.64
N GLU A 251 13.25 14.75 20.37
CA GLU A 251 13.77 16.08 19.99
C GLU A 251 15.30 16.11 20.03
N THR A 252 15.93 15.44 21.01
CA THR A 252 17.39 15.29 21.07
C THR A 252 17.95 14.65 19.81
N ILE A 253 17.37 13.53 19.35
CA ILE A 253 17.79 12.86 18.11
C ILE A 253 17.61 13.80 16.93
N LYS A 254 16.46 14.49 16.83
CA LYS A 254 16.15 15.41 15.73
C LYS A 254 17.21 16.50 15.58
N TYR A 255 17.55 17.19 16.66
CA TYR A 255 18.52 18.28 16.61
C TYR A 255 19.96 17.79 16.44
N TYR A 256 20.34 16.64 17.01
CA TYR A 256 21.65 16.06 16.72
C TYR A 256 21.82 15.72 15.24
N LEU A 257 20.79 15.15 14.59
CA LEU A 257 20.86 14.86 13.16
C LEU A 257 21.00 16.11 12.28
N LEU A 258 20.46 17.25 12.72
CA LEU A 258 20.60 18.55 12.06
C LEU A 258 21.94 19.24 12.35
N SER A 259 22.71 18.76 13.33
CA SER A 259 23.94 19.39 13.80
C SER A 259 25.19 19.02 12.98
N THR A 260 26.35 19.52 13.43
CA THR A 260 27.65 19.24 12.82
C THR A 260 28.10 17.80 13.03
N GLU A 261 27.56 17.14 14.07
CA GLU A 261 27.94 15.78 14.51
C GLU A 261 26.70 14.85 14.61
N PRO A 262 26.06 14.49 13.48
CA PRO A 262 24.86 13.66 13.47
C PRO A 262 25.05 12.27 14.06
N GLU A 263 26.28 11.75 14.07
CA GLU A 263 26.66 10.48 14.70
C GLU A 263 26.33 10.38 16.20
N LYS A 264 26.22 11.51 16.92
CA LYS A 264 25.84 11.53 18.35
C LYS A 264 24.40 11.08 18.58
N ALA A 265 23.53 11.20 17.57
CA ALA A 265 22.15 10.74 17.65
C ALA A 265 22.02 9.21 17.76
N LEU A 266 22.93 8.47 17.11
CA LEU A 266 22.88 7.02 16.99
C LEU A 266 22.88 6.30 18.36
N PRO A 267 23.87 6.49 19.25
CA PRO A 267 23.89 5.78 20.53
C PRO A 267 22.65 6.08 21.39
N ILE A 268 22.19 7.32 21.40
CA ILE A 268 21.02 7.76 22.19
C ILE A 268 19.76 7.05 21.70
N GLY A 269 19.49 7.12 20.39
CA GLY A 269 18.29 6.53 19.82
C GLY A 269 18.29 5.00 19.80
N ILE A 270 19.43 4.39 19.45
CA ILE A 270 19.56 2.92 19.44
C ILE A 270 19.39 2.36 20.85
N GLN A 271 20.01 2.97 21.86
CA GLN A 271 19.87 2.52 23.25
C GLN A 271 18.41 2.62 23.72
N TYR A 272 17.69 3.68 23.36
CA TYR A 272 16.28 3.82 23.68
C TYR A 272 15.44 2.72 23.03
N VAL A 273 15.63 2.47 21.72
CA VAL A 273 14.90 1.42 20.99
C VAL A 273 15.18 0.04 21.56
N LYS A 274 16.45 -0.28 21.88
CA LYS A 274 16.81 -1.54 22.54
C LYS A 274 16.08 -1.71 23.88
N LYS A 275 16.00 -0.64 24.68
CA LYS A 275 15.28 -0.67 25.96
C LYS A 275 13.79 -0.94 25.78
N GLN A 276 13.16 -0.34 24.76
CA GLN A 276 11.75 -0.58 24.44
C GLN A 276 11.50 -2.02 23.97
N LEU A 277 12.37 -2.57 23.12
CA LEU A 277 12.26 -3.95 22.62
C LEU A 277 12.42 -5.00 23.72
N CYS A 278 13.15 -4.69 24.79
CA CYS A 278 13.23 -5.56 25.97
C CYS A 278 11.95 -5.57 26.83
N GLY A 279 11.04 -4.60 26.63
CA GLY A 279 9.75 -4.55 27.32
C GLY A 279 8.76 -5.58 26.77
N SER A 280 7.73 -5.94 27.54
CA SER A 280 6.68 -6.86 27.10
C SER A 280 5.61 -6.20 26.23
N ASP A 281 5.39 -4.89 26.42
CA ASP A 281 4.18 -4.19 25.94
C ASP A 281 4.47 -3.14 24.86
N TRP A 282 5.59 -3.29 24.14
CA TRP A 282 5.92 -2.35 23.05
C TRP A 282 5.06 -2.61 21.82
N THR A 283 4.80 -1.55 21.06
CA THR A 283 4.07 -1.61 19.79
C THR A 283 4.90 -1.01 18.66
N LEU A 284 4.55 -1.36 17.43
CA LEU A 284 5.29 -0.88 16.26
C LEU A 284 5.29 0.66 16.18
N ASP A 285 4.17 1.30 16.52
CA ASP A 285 4.02 2.76 16.44
C ASP A 285 4.82 3.50 17.53
N SER A 286 5.21 2.83 18.63
CA SER A 286 6.06 3.44 19.65
C SER A 286 7.55 3.48 19.27
N ILE A 287 7.98 2.59 18.37
CA ILE A 287 9.39 2.44 17.96
C ILE A 287 9.66 3.06 16.59
N CYS A 288 8.74 2.89 15.63
CA CYS A 288 8.90 3.36 14.25
C CYS A 288 9.34 4.83 14.13
N PRO A 289 8.79 5.80 14.88
CA PRO A 289 9.19 7.20 14.76
C PRO A 289 10.67 7.44 15.03
N TYR A 290 11.25 6.73 16.00
CA TYR A 290 12.66 6.87 16.37
C TYR A 290 13.58 6.26 15.31
N LEU A 291 13.27 5.05 14.83
CA LEU A 291 14.06 4.39 13.78
C LEU A 291 13.94 5.11 12.43
N ASP A 292 12.74 5.59 12.09
CA ASP A 292 12.54 6.40 10.88
C ASP A 292 13.40 7.66 10.95
N LEU A 293 13.38 8.40 12.06
CA LEU A 293 14.22 9.59 12.22
C LEU A 293 15.72 9.27 12.14
N LEU A 294 16.19 8.24 12.87
CA LEU A 294 17.60 7.80 12.82
C LEU A 294 18.05 7.39 11.41
N SER A 295 17.14 6.90 10.58
CA SER A 295 17.46 6.52 9.20
C SER A 295 17.77 7.68 8.26
N TYR A 296 17.46 8.92 8.65
CA TYR A 296 17.81 10.13 7.89
C TYR A 296 19.22 10.66 8.23
N ILE A 297 20.03 9.91 8.98
CA ILE A 297 21.46 10.22 9.10
C ILE A 297 22.12 10.22 7.71
N ARG A 298 22.99 11.20 7.47
CA ARG A 298 23.73 11.31 6.21
C ARG A 298 24.55 10.05 5.94
N THR A 299 24.48 9.55 4.71
CA THR A 299 25.06 8.24 4.34
C THR A 299 26.58 8.26 4.51
N GLU A 300 27.24 9.35 4.14
CA GLU A 300 28.68 9.53 4.28
C GLU A 300 29.16 9.54 5.73
N ARG A 301 28.30 9.92 6.68
CA ARG A 301 28.59 9.89 8.13
C ARG A 301 28.37 8.50 8.69
N LEU A 302 27.30 7.82 8.27
CA LEU A 302 26.97 6.47 8.73
C LEU A 302 28.00 5.42 8.31
N VAL A 303 28.60 5.59 7.11
CA VAL A 303 29.57 4.63 6.54
C VAL A 303 30.97 4.77 7.18
N LEU A 304 31.22 5.81 7.98
CA LEU A 304 32.49 5.98 8.70
C LEU A 304 32.78 4.80 9.63
N HIS A 305 34.05 4.39 9.70
CA HIS A 305 34.49 3.25 10.53
C HIS A 305 34.09 3.39 12.01
N LYS A 306 34.11 4.61 12.56
CA LYS A 306 33.70 4.89 13.95
C LYS A 306 32.24 4.57 14.24
N CYS A 307 31.39 4.56 13.22
CA CYS A 307 29.96 4.29 13.32
C CYS A 307 29.62 2.83 12.98
N ASN A 308 30.60 1.96 12.71
CA ASN A 308 30.34 0.62 12.19
C ASN A 308 29.42 -0.22 13.10
N GLU A 309 29.66 -0.21 14.41
CA GLU A 309 28.82 -0.92 15.38
C GLU A 309 27.38 -0.40 15.35
N PHE A 310 27.19 0.91 15.56
CA PHE A 310 25.87 1.54 15.53
C PHE A 310 25.15 1.39 14.19
N ARG A 311 25.87 1.45 13.07
CA ARG A 311 25.33 1.18 11.73
C ARG A 311 24.77 -0.22 11.65
N ASN A 312 25.52 -1.21 12.13
CA ASN A 312 25.09 -2.61 12.09
C ASN A 312 23.84 -2.83 12.95
N GLU A 313 23.80 -2.23 14.14
CA GLU A 313 22.64 -2.30 15.02
C GLU A 313 21.42 -1.61 14.41
N LEU A 314 21.59 -0.41 13.83
CA LEU A 314 20.53 0.32 13.16
C LEU A 314 19.95 -0.49 11.99
N LEU A 315 20.80 -1.10 11.16
CA LEU A 315 20.38 -1.92 10.02
C LEU A 315 19.56 -3.13 10.45
N ILE A 316 19.92 -3.77 11.57
CA ILE A 316 19.21 -4.93 12.11
C ILE A 316 17.87 -4.51 12.70
N LEU A 317 17.84 -3.41 13.47
CA LEU A 317 16.61 -2.89 14.06
C LEU A 317 15.62 -2.43 12.97
N CYS A 318 16.09 -1.69 11.97
CA CYS A 318 15.27 -1.29 10.82
C CYS A 318 14.83 -2.50 9.98
N GLY A 319 15.67 -3.52 9.82
CA GLY A 319 15.31 -4.77 9.12
C GLY A 319 14.16 -5.51 9.81
N TYR A 320 14.25 -5.69 11.13
CA TYR A 320 13.21 -6.35 11.91
C TYR A 320 11.90 -5.55 11.93
N ILE A 321 11.97 -4.27 12.28
CA ILE A 321 10.80 -3.38 12.31
C ILE A 321 10.19 -3.22 10.91
N GLY A 322 11.01 -3.18 9.86
CA GLY A 322 10.57 -3.20 8.47
C GLY A 322 9.84 -4.49 8.11
N ALA A 323 10.24 -5.65 8.63
CA ALA A 323 9.52 -6.91 8.44
C ALA A 323 8.11 -6.86 9.06
N LEU A 324 7.98 -6.28 10.27
CA LEU A 324 6.68 -6.10 10.93
C LEU A 324 5.78 -5.11 10.17
N LEU A 325 6.35 -4.01 9.67
CA LEU A 325 5.65 -3.06 8.80
C LEU A 325 5.23 -3.71 7.47
N ALA A 326 6.05 -4.58 6.90
CA ALA A 326 5.70 -5.33 5.70
C ALA A 326 4.53 -6.29 5.95
N ILE A 327 4.48 -6.94 7.12
CA ILE A 327 3.32 -7.76 7.53
C ILE A 327 2.07 -6.90 7.66
N ARG A 328 2.16 -5.74 8.34
CA ARG A 328 1.05 -4.78 8.50
C ARG A 328 0.43 -4.40 7.15
N ARG A 329 1.29 -4.15 6.15
CA ARG A 329 0.88 -3.73 4.79
C ARG A 329 0.63 -4.89 3.83
N GLN A 330 0.75 -6.15 4.28
CA GLN A 330 0.61 -7.34 3.45
C GLN A 330 1.57 -7.37 2.23
N TYR A 331 2.80 -6.89 2.41
CA TYR A 331 3.88 -7.00 1.42
C TYR A 331 4.50 -8.40 1.47
N ASN A 332 3.69 -9.42 1.17
CA ASN A 332 4.01 -10.83 1.40
C ASN A 332 5.30 -11.30 0.69
N SER A 333 5.66 -10.71 -0.45
CA SER A 333 6.87 -11.07 -1.20
C SER A 333 8.17 -10.71 -0.46
N ILE A 334 8.18 -9.60 0.28
CA ILE A 334 9.39 -9.09 0.93
C ILE A 334 9.50 -9.48 2.41
N VAL A 335 8.41 -9.93 3.06
CA VAL A 335 8.44 -10.34 4.47
C VAL A 335 9.52 -11.41 4.73
N PRO A 336 9.58 -12.54 4.00
CA PRO A 336 10.65 -13.52 4.19
C PRO A 336 12.05 -12.94 3.95
N ALA A 337 12.18 -12.05 2.96
CA ALA A 337 13.45 -11.46 2.61
C ALA A 337 13.97 -10.50 3.69
N LEU A 338 13.09 -9.77 4.38
CA LEU A 338 13.45 -8.90 5.51
C LEU A 338 13.89 -9.69 6.75
N TYR A 339 13.21 -10.80 7.06
CA TYR A 339 13.63 -11.71 8.13
C TYR A 339 14.99 -12.36 7.83
N GLU A 340 15.20 -12.82 6.59
CA GLU A 340 16.47 -13.40 6.16
C GLU A 340 17.60 -12.34 6.17
N TYR A 341 17.34 -11.14 5.66
CA TYR A 341 18.25 -10.00 5.73
C TYR A 341 18.69 -9.73 7.17
N THR A 342 17.74 -9.60 8.09
CA THR A 342 17.99 -9.36 9.52
C THR A 342 18.80 -10.50 10.15
N SER A 343 18.46 -11.74 9.83
CA SER A 343 19.15 -12.94 10.32
C SER A 343 20.59 -13.04 9.80
N GLN A 344 20.83 -12.71 8.53
CA GLN A 344 22.18 -12.70 7.95
C GLN A 344 23.07 -11.62 8.58
N LEU A 345 22.50 -10.45 8.87
CA LEU A 345 23.22 -9.39 9.57
C LEU A 345 23.58 -9.80 10.99
N LEU A 346 22.66 -10.42 11.74
CA LEU A 346 22.93 -10.97 13.07
C LEU A 346 24.01 -12.07 13.07
N LYS A 347 24.04 -12.92 12.05
CA LYS A 347 25.05 -14.00 11.94
C LYS A 347 26.45 -13.49 11.62
N ARG A 348 26.55 -12.47 10.77
CA ARG A 348 27.83 -12.01 10.21
C ARG A 348 28.50 -10.91 11.03
N ARG A 349 27.77 -10.27 11.94
CA ARG A 349 28.21 -9.06 12.64
C ARG A 349 28.12 -9.26 14.15
N GLU A 350 29.16 -8.86 14.87
CA GLU A 350 29.12 -8.78 16.32
C GLU A 350 28.36 -7.52 16.73
N VAL A 351 27.16 -7.69 17.28
CA VAL A 351 26.23 -6.59 17.64
C VAL A 351 25.51 -6.90 18.94
N SER A 352 25.10 -5.86 19.67
CA SER A 352 24.43 -5.98 20.97
C SER A 352 22.94 -5.64 20.90
N VAL A 353 22.17 -6.38 20.11
CA VAL A 353 20.72 -6.15 19.93
C VAL A 353 19.87 -7.18 20.69
N PRO A 354 18.69 -6.81 21.22
CA PRO A 354 17.80 -7.72 21.95
C PRO A 354 16.98 -8.62 21.00
N LEU A 355 17.63 -9.20 20.00
CA LEU A 355 17.00 -10.05 18.99
C LEU A 355 17.83 -11.33 18.84
N LYS A 356 17.14 -12.46 18.71
CA LYS A 356 17.74 -13.78 18.53
C LYS A 356 17.33 -14.37 17.19
N ILE A 357 18.24 -15.10 16.54
CA ILE A 357 17.98 -15.72 15.23
C ILE A 357 16.85 -16.75 15.35
N GLU A 358 16.80 -17.48 16.46
CA GLU A 358 15.78 -18.50 16.73
C GLU A 358 14.39 -17.87 16.81
N GLN A 359 14.27 -16.72 17.49
CA GLN A 359 13.02 -15.96 17.57
C GLN A 359 12.56 -15.49 16.19
N LEU A 360 13.49 -14.98 15.37
CA LEU A 360 13.17 -14.53 14.01
C LEU A 360 12.66 -15.69 13.13
N SER A 361 13.25 -16.87 13.25
CA SER A 361 12.76 -18.06 12.53
C SER A 361 11.40 -18.52 13.01
N GLU A 362 11.15 -18.53 14.33
CA GLU A 362 9.86 -18.93 14.90
C GLU A 362 8.73 -17.98 14.47
N GLU A 363 8.99 -16.66 14.49
CA GLU A 363 8.02 -15.66 14.04
C GLU A 363 7.72 -15.79 12.54
N LEU A 364 8.74 -16.00 11.70
CA LEU A 364 8.56 -16.17 10.27
C LEU A 364 7.76 -17.45 9.93
N ASP A 365 8.06 -18.56 10.60
CA ASP A 365 7.36 -19.83 10.39
C ASP A 365 5.92 -19.76 10.90
N ALA A 366 5.67 -19.09 12.02
CA ALA A 366 4.31 -18.81 12.51
C ALA A 366 3.52 -17.95 11.52
N TRP A 367 4.12 -16.88 10.99
CA TRP A 367 3.49 -16.03 9.98
C TRP A 367 3.15 -16.80 8.70
N ARG A 368 4.07 -17.63 8.18
CA ARG A 368 3.81 -18.49 7.00
C ARG A 368 2.65 -19.44 7.24
N ALA A 369 2.64 -20.12 8.39
CA ALA A 369 1.61 -21.11 8.74
C ALA A 369 0.21 -20.49 8.91
N CYS A 370 0.13 -19.22 9.32
CA CYS A 370 -1.14 -18.52 9.54
C CYS A 370 -1.63 -17.71 8.32
N THR A 371 -0.77 -17.41 7.35
CA THR A 371 -1.09 -16.48 6.25
C THR A 371 -1.16 -17.16 4.87
N GLN A 372 -0.54 -18.33 4.68
CA GLN A 372 -0.57 -19.00 3.38
C GLN A 372 -1.96 -19.59 3.06
N PRO A 373 -2.53 -19.28 1.87
CA PRO A 373 -3.77 -19.90 1.42
C PRO A 373 -3.56 -21.41 1.21
N THR A 374 -4.58 -22.19 1.54
CA THR A 374 -4.56 -23.66 1.63
C THR A 374 -4.38 -24.37 0.28
N ASP A 375 -4.22 -23.63 -0.82
CA ASP A 375 -4.41 -24.16 -2.18
C ASP A 375 -3.16 -24.72 -2.85
N GLU A 376 -1.93 -24.45 -2.36
CA GLU A 376 -0.70 -24.92 -3.04
C GLU A 376 0.10 -26.02 -2.31
N SER A 377 -0.38 -26.54 -1.17
CA SER A 377 0.19 -27.76 -0.57
C SER A 377 -0.77 -28.38 0.46
N PRO A 378 -0.65 -29.69 0.81
CA PRO A 378 -1.38 -30.27 1.94
C PRO A 378 -0.79 -29.72 3.24
N CYS A 379 -1.13 -28.47 3.57
CA CYS A 379 -0.56 -27.77 4.70
C CYS A 379 -1.25 -28.27 5.97
N THR A 380 -0.49 -28.90 6.86
CA THR A 380 -0.95 -29.22 8.22
C THR A 380 -1.47 -27.94 8.88
N PRO A 381 -2.61 -27.97 9.58
CA PRO A 381 -3.14 -26.78 10.25
C PRO A 381 -2.08 -26.21 11.21
N PRO A 382 -2.04 -24.87 11.40
CA PRO A 382 -1.03 -24.24 12.24
C PRO A 382 -1.13 -24.78 13.67
N SER A 383 0.01 -25.18 14.22
CA SER A 383 0.12 -25.68 15.60
C SER A 383 -0.29 -24.61 16.62
N GLU A 384 -0.67 -25.04 17.83
CA GLU A 384 -1.07 -24.13 18.90
C GLU A 384 0.04 -23.12 19.26
N LEU A 385 1.30 -23.57 19.24
CA LEU A 385 2.47 -22.72 19.45
C LEU A 385 2.59 -21.65 18.35
N GLN A 386 2.46 -22.02 17.08
CA GLN A 386 2.51 -21.07 15.96
C GLN A 386 1.38 -20.03 16.05
N ARG A 387 0.17 -20.43 16.44
CA ARG A 387 -0.95 -19.49 16.63
C ARG A 387 -0.69 -18.52 17.78
N MET A 388 -0.06 -18.98 18.86
CA MET A 388 0.34 -18.13 19.99
C MET A 388 1.41 -17.12 19.59
N VAL A 389 2.45 -17.55 18.86
CA VAL A 389 3.50 -16.64 18.37
C VAL A 389 2.89 -15.62 17.41
N TYR A 390 2.04 -16.07 16.49
CA TYR A 390 1.35 -15.18 15.55
C TYR A 390 0.42 -14.19 16.25
N SER A 391 -0.29 -14.57 17.30
CA SER A 391 -1.15 -13.64 18.04
C SER A 391 -0.36 -12.56 18.78
N ILE A 392 0.81 -12.91 19.33
CA ILE A 392 1.75 -11.94 19.91
C ILE A 392 2.32 -11.01 18.83
N LEU A 393 2.62 -11.55 17.65
CA LEU A 393 3.09 -10.75 16.51
C LEU A 393 2.04 -9.72 16.09
N VAL A 394 0.78 -10.17 15.91
CA VAL A 394 -0.34 -9.31 15.56
C VAL A 394 -0.66 -8.29 16.65
N SER A 395 -0.51 -8.62 17.94
CA SER A 395 -0.75 -7.64 19.00
C SER A 395 0.27 -6.49 18.99
N ARG A 396 1.50 -6.74 18.54
CA ARG A 396 2.53 -5.71 18.33
C ARG A 396 2.27 -4.90 17.05
N ILE A 397 1.75 -5.57 16.01
CA ILE A 397 1.41 -4.98 14.72
C ILE A 397 0.02 -4.34 14.83
N GLN A 398 -0.01 -3.07 15.24
CA GLN A 398 -1.26 -2.28 15.24
C GLN A 398 -1.79 -2.10 13.79
N GLU A 399 -3.03 -1.62 13.66
CA GLU A 399 -3.66 -1.39 12.35
C GLU A 399 -2.91 -0.34 11.50
N GLU A 400 -2.96 -0.47 10.16
CA GLU A 400 -2.38 0.54 9.27
C GLU A 400 -3.21 1.84 9.34
N PRO A 401 -2.57 2.99 9.65
CA PRO A 401 -3.30 4.26 9.81
C PRO A 401 -3.89 4.78 8.51
N LEU A 402 -3.28 4.44 7.37
CA LEU A 402 -3.75 4.80 6.03
C LEU A 402 -4.51 3.63 5.42
N LYS A 403 -5.85 3.71 5.47
CA LYS A 403 -6.72 2.74 4.82
C LYS A 403 -6.41 2.64 3.32
N GLY A 404 -6.41 1.43 2.78
CA GLY A 404 -6.11 1.16 1.37
C GLY A 404 -4.64 0.95 1.01
N MET A 405 -3.68 1.30 1.90
CA MET A 405 -2.25 1.01 1.71
C MET A 405 -1.88 -0.47 1.88
N ILE A 406 -2.87 -1.32 2.18
CA ILE A 406 -2.70 -2.75 2.38
C ILE A 406 -2.74 -3.46 1.02
N GLY A 407 -1.75 -4.31 0.79
CA GLY A 407 -1.59 -5.12 -0.42
C GLY A 407 -0.39 -4.66 -1.27
N PRO A 408 0.02 -5.47 -2.25
CA PRO A 408 1.26 -5.25 -2.99
C PRO A 408 1.24 -3.96 -3.81
N ASP A 409 2.40 -3.35 -4.02
CA ASP A 409 2.57 -2.30 -5.02
C ASP A 409 2.63 -2.93 -6.41
N CYS A 410 2.02 -2.27 -7.40
CA CYS A 410 1.97 -2.75 -8.78
C CYS A 410 2.09 -1.57 -9.73
N VAL A 411 3.30 -1.35 -10.26
CA VAL A 411 3.58 -0.27 -11.19
C VAL A 411 3.10 -0.61 -12.61
N THR A 412 2.94 0.45 -13.41
CA THR A 412 2.67 0.32 -14.84
C THR A 412 3.76 -0.52 -15.52
N GLY A 413 3.33 -1.57 -16.22
CA GLY A 413 4.22 -2.48 -16.94
C GLY A 413 4.78 -3.65 -16.12
N SER A 414 4.32 -3.86 -14.88
CA SER A 414 4.73 -5.00 -14.03
C SER A 414 4.58 -6.37 -14.69
N ASN A 415 3.57 -6.53 -15.56
CA ASN A 415 3.28 -7.77 -16.26
C ASN A 415 3.93 -7.85 -17.66
N LEU A 416 4.78 -6.89 -18.02
CA LEU A 416 5.47 -6.95 -19.31
C LEU A 416 6.45 -8.13 -19.34
N PRO A 417 6.49 -8.90 -20.44
CA PRO A 417 7.40 -10.03 -20.56
C PRO A 417 8.85 -9.53 -20.55
N SER A 418 9.72 -10.23 -19.82
CA SER A 418 11.15 -9.94 -19.88
C SER A 418 11.74 -10.43 -21.20
N HIS A 419 12.30 -9.49 -21.99
CA HIS A 419 13.02 -9.79 -23.22
C HIS A 419 14.54 -9.69 -23.02
N SER A 420 15.27 -10.60 -23.65
CA SER A 420 16.75 -10.65 -23.82
C SER A 420 17.60 -10.81 -22.56
N ASP A 421 17.41 -9.99 -21.53
CA ASP A 421 18.19 -10.02 -20.29
C ASP A 421 17.33 -10.51 -19.12
N VAL A 422 17.47 -11.80 -18.79
CA VAL A 422 16.72 -12.41 -17.69
C VAL A 422 17.40 -12.07 -16.37
N HIS A 423 16.81 -11.14 -15.62
CA HIS A 423 17.23 -10.83 -14.27
C HIS A 423 16.48 -11.69 -13.25
N ILE A 424 17.22 -12.14 -12.22
CA ILE A 424 16.67 -12.90 -11.09
C ILE A 424 16.67 -11.96 -9.88
N SER A 425 15.54 -11.88 -9.20
CA SER A 425 15.41 -11.08 -7.99
C SER A 425 16.27 -11.67 -6.88
N CYS A 426 17.13 -10.87 -6.27
CA CYS A 426 17.93 -11.31 -5.13
C CYS A 426 17.12 -11.52 -3.84
N LEU A 427 15.87 -11.03 -3.78
CA LEU A 427 14.98 -11.21 -2.63
C LEU A 427 14.17 -12.51 -2.74
N THR A 428 13.57 -12.76 -3.91
CA THR A 428 12.64 -13.88 -4.10
C THR A 428 13.27 -15.07 -4.81
N GLY A 429 14.42 -14.90 -5.47
CA GLY A 429 15.03 -15.92 -6.32
C GLY A 429 14.26 -16.21 -7.61
N LEU A 430 13.18 -15.45 -7.88
CA LEU A 430 12.34 -15.61 -9.05
C LEU A 430 12.80 -14.70 -10.19
N ARG A 431 12.44 -15.08 -11.42
CA ARG A 431 12.65 -14.26 -12.61
C ARG A 431 11.83 -12.98 -12.50
N ILE A 432 12.46 -11.83 -12.74
CA ILE A 432 11.78 -10.53 -12.74
C ILE A 432 10.95 -10.40 -14.03
N GLN A 433 9.71 -9.96 -13.85
CA GLN A 433 8.81 -9.51 -14.91
C GLN A 433 8.62 -7.99 -14.78
N GLY A 434 8.45 -7.30 -15.90
CA GLY A 434 8.34 -5.85 -15.90
C GLY A 434 9.63 -5.11 -15.52
N PRO A 435 9.51 -3.89 -14.95
CA PRO A 435 10.66 -3.03 -14.63
C PRO A 435 11.60 -3.62 -13.57
N VAL A 436 12.89 -3.52 -13.84
CA VAL A 436 13.98 -3.99 -12.97
C VAL A 436 14.59 -2.82 -12.21
N PHE A 437 14.87 -3.00 -10.93
CA PHE A 437 15.64 -2.05 -10.12
C PHE A 437 16.99 -2.67 -9.73
N PHE A 438 18.08 -2.00 -10.10
CA PHE A 438 19.44 -2.42 -9.76
C PHE A 438 19.88 -1.81 -8.42
N LEU A 439 20.49 -2.63 -7.57
CA LEU A 439 21.06 -2.18 -6.31
C LEU A 439 22.41 -1.48 -6.52
N GLU A 440 22.96 -0.90 -5.46
CA GLU A 440 24.15 -0.05 -5.53
C GLU A 440 25.42 -0.78 -5.97
N ASP A 441 25.43 -2.12 -5.97
CA ASP A 441 26.53 -2.94 -6.49
C ASP A 441 26.54 -3.06 -8.02
N GLY A 442 25.48 -2.59 -8.69
CA GLY A 442 25.29 -2.68 -10.15
C GLY A 442 25.12 -4.10 -10.67
N LYS A 443 24.94 -5.10 -9.79
CA LYS A 443 24.86 -6.53 -10.14
C LYS A 443 23.58 -7.17 -9.62
N SER A 444 23.26 -6.91 -8.36
CA SER A 444 22.07 -7.42 -7.70
C SER A 444 20.87 -6.61 -8.18
N ALA A 445 19.79 -7.32 -8.50
CA ALA A 445 18.58 -6.73 -9.03
C ALA A 445 17.35 -7.25 -8.28
N ILE A 446 16.32 -6.42 -8.19
CA ILE A 446 15.01 -6.75 -7.63
C ILE A 446 13.92 -6.20 -8.56
N SER A 447 12.69 -6.71 -8.46
CA SER A 447 11.57 -6.10 -9.19
C SER A 447 11.32 -4.68 -8.68
N LEU A 448 10.86 -3.77 -9.54
CA LEU A 448 10.54 -2.40 -9.10
C LEU A 448 9.44 -2.40 -8.03
N ASN A 449 8.46 -3.31 -8.12
CA ASN A 449 7.42 -3.48 -7.11
C ASN A 449 8.01 -3.85 -5.74
N ASP A 450 8.90 -4.84 -5.69
CA ASP A 450 9.56 -5.23 -4.45
C ASP A 450 10.45 -4.11 -3.91
N ALA A 451 11.10 -3.34 -4.78
CA ALA A 451 11.90 -2.19 -4.40
C ALA A 451 11.05 -1.11 -3.71
N LEU A 452 9.91 -0.76 -4.30
CA LEU A 452 8.97 0.23 -3.73
C LEU A 452 8.42 -0.23 -2.39
N MET A 453 7.94 -1.48 -2.32
CA MET A 453 7.45 -2.07 -1.07
C MET A 453 8.53 -2.07 0.00
N TRP A 454 9.77 -2.44 -0.36
CA TRP A 454 10.92 -2.42 0.54
C TRP A 454 11.22 -1.01 1.05
N ALA A 455 11.36 -0.03 0.15
CA ALA A 455 11.70 1.36 0.53
C ALA A 455 10.62 2.04 1.38
N LYS A 456 9.37 1.58 1.30
CA LYS A 456 8.26 2.05 2.14
C LYS A 456 8.32 1.54 3.60
N VAL A 457 9.04 0.45 3.86
CA VAL A 457 9.08 -0.21 5.19
C VAL A 457 10.49 -0.30 5.80
N ASN A 458 11.53 -0.33 4.97
CA ASN A 458 12.92 -0.37 5.38
C ASN A 458 13.74 0.63 4.54
N PRO A 459 14.37 1.64 5.17
CA PRO A 459 15.09 2.68 4.46
C PRO A 459 16.37 2.17 3.78
N PHE A 460 16.99 1.09 4.28
CA PHE A 460 18.31 0.67 3.84
C PHE A 460 18.27 -0.41 2.76
N SER A 461 19.30 -0.43 1.90
CA SER A 461 19.48 -1.43 0.86
C SER A 461 19.53 -2.86 1.43
N PRO A 462 18.93 -3.86 0.75
CA PRO A 462 19.01 -5.26 1.15
C PRO A 462 20.43 -5.84 1.12
N LEU A 463 21.41 -5.14 0.55
CA LEU A 463 22.84 -5.53 0.63
C LEU A 463 23.45 -5.26 2.01
N GLY A 464 22.77 -4.49 2.87
CA GLY A 464 23.23 -4.21 4.24
C GLY A 464 24.44 -3.28 4.31
N THR A 465 24.68 -2.49 3.25
CA THR A 465 25.81 -1.56 3.13
C THR A 465 25.65 -0.31 4.01
N GLY A 466 24.41 0.03 4.38
CA GLY A 466 24.05 1.30 5.02
C GLY A 466 23.60 2.37 4.04
N VAL A 467 23.61 2.08 2.73
CA VAL A 467 23.07 2.98 1.70
C VAL A 467 21.54 2.94 1.74
N ARG A 468 20.90 4.10 1.58
CA ARG A 468 19.44 4.22 1.51
C ARG A 468 18.92 3.72 0.16
N LEU A 469 17.90 2.88 0.17
CA LEU A 469 17.20 2.45 -1.04
C LEU A 469 16.16 3.51 -1.43
N ASN A 470 16.19 3.99 -2.67
CA ASN A 470 15.15 4.88 -3.19
C ASN A 470 14.77 4.52 -4.65
N PRO A 471 13.61 3.88 -4.84
CA PRO A 471 13.12 3.46 -6.16
C PRO A 471 11.95 4.31 -6.70
N PHE A 472 11.59 5.43 -6.07
CA PHE A 472 10.42 6.25 -6.41
C PHE A 472 10.57 7.05 -7.72
#